data_AF-A0A0H5CQK5-F1
#
_entry.id   AF-A0A0H5CQK5-F1
#
_cell.length_a   1.000
_cell.length_b   1.000
_cell.length_c   1.000
_cell.angle_alpha   90.00
_cell.angle_beta   90.00
_cell.angle_gamma   90.00
#
_symmetry.space_group_name_H-M   'P 1'
#
loop_
_entity.id
_entity.type
_entity.pdbx_description
1 polymer ?
#
loop_
_entity_poly.entity_id
_entity_poly.type
_entity_poly.pdbx_seq_one_letter_code
_entity_poly.pdbx_strand_id
1 'polypeptide(L)'
;MTFFAGPDARYAKQLEAQIAREPDRRGELLVEAGEHWHRAGATNRAIELLMEAAALGGDDAGYARVTMADVFFDLEWLPEAHAQLEALCRELPSAPGPFELAGELMEERGELQWALRMFEMALARLDEEEMELLHEPSDGLCYAHMLISARRRVRRAIGLPADDLDRSIPERPRRRND
;
A
#
# COMPACT_ATOMS: atom_id res chain seq x y z
N MET A 1 23.54 -27.26 -12.29
CA MET A 1 22.14 -27.32 -11.79
C MET A 1 21.46 -26.03 -12.19
N THR A 2 20.65 -26.07 -13.25
CA THR A 2 19.94 -24.88 -13.75
C THR A 2 18.69 -24.70 -12.89
N PHE A 3 18.72 -23.78 -11.93
CA PHE A 3 17.51 -23.37 -11.21
C PHE A 3 16.62 -22.64 -12.20
N PHE A 4 15.50 -23.26 -12.59
CA PHE A 4 14.45 -22.55 -13.31
C PHE A 4 13.84 -21.53 -12.35
N ALA A 5 14.02 -20.25 -12.66
CA ALA A 5 13.37 -19.17 -11.94
C ALA A 5 11.84 -19.36 -11.96
N GLY A 6 11.21 -19.25 -10.78
CA GLY A 6 9.75 -19.28 -10.62
C GLY A 6 9.04 -18.20 -11.44
N PRO A 7 7.70 -18.23 -11.54
CA PRO A 7 6.94 -17.24 -12.33
C PRO A 7 7.27 -15.80 -11.92
N ASP A 8 7.33 -15.49 -10.62
CA ASP A 8 7.67 -14.15 -10.12
C ASP A 8 9.08 -13.70 -10.53
N ALA A 9 10.10 -14.55 -10.34
CA ALA A 9 11.46 -14.23 -10.75
C ALA A 9 11.62 -14.06 -12.28
N ARG A 10 10.79 -14.73 -13.09
CA ARG A 10 10.78 -14.51 -14.55
C ARG A 10 10.13 -13.18 -14.91
N TYR A 11 9.04 -12.83 -14.24
CA TYR A 11 8.34 -11.59 -14.50
C TYR A 11 9.14 -10.37 -14.00
N ALA A 12 9.75 -10.45 -12.82
CA ALA A 12 10.67 -9.41 -12.32
C ALA A 12 11.80 -9.10 -13.32
N LYS A 13 12.42 -10.13 -13.91
CA LYS A 13 13.43 -9.93 -14.98
C LYS A 13 12.88 -9.24 -16.22
N GLN A 14 11.61 -9.48 -16.58
CA GLN A 14 10.97 -8.81 -17.71
C GLN A 14 10.73 -7.33 -17.41
N LEU A 15 10.33 -7.00 -16.19
CA LEU A 15 10.18 -5.62 -15.72
C LEU A 15 11.52 -4.90 -15.70
N GLU A 16 12.58 -5.52 -15.17
CA GLU A 16 13.93 -4.93 -15.20
C GLU A 16 14.44 -4.65 -16.62
N ALA A 17 14.09 -5.48 -17.59
CA ALA A 17 14.42 -5.25 -18.99
C ALA A 17 13.61 -4.10 -19.63
N GLN A 18 12.45 -3.75 -19.06
CA GLN A 18 11.60 -2.62 -19.49
C GLN A 18 12.10 -1.30 -18.92
N ILE A 19 12.69 -1.28 -17.72
CA ILE A 19 13.21 -0.06 -17.06
C ILE A 19 14.09 0.79 -17.97
N ALA A 20 14.96 0.17 -18.77
CA ALA A 20 15.85 0.88 -19.69
C ALA A 20 15.13 1.43 -20.94
N ARG A 21 13.95 0.90 -21.27
CA ARG A 21 13.15 1.25 -22.46
C ARG A 21 12.06 2.27 -22.13
N GLU A 22 11.62 2.31 -20.87
CA GLU A 22 10.49 3.12 -20.40
C GLU A 22 10.92 4.00 -19.21
N PRO A 23 11.75 5.03 -19.43
CA PRO A 23 12.27 5.87 -18.35
C PRO A 23 11.17 6.64 -17.60
N ASP A 24 10.06 6.96 -18.26
CA ASP A 24 8.93 7.69 -17.65
C ASP A 24 8.16 6.84 -16.62
N ARG A 25 8.25 5.51 -16.72
CA ARG A 25 7.64 4.55 -15.78
C ARG A 25 8.67 3.91 -14.85
N ARG A 26 9.87 4.51 -14.75
CA ARG A 26 10.99 3.89 -14.04
C ARG A 26 10.64 3.56 -12.58
N GLY A 27 10.02 4.48 -11.86
CA GLY A 27 9.66 4.28 -10.45
C GLY A 27 8.69 3.12 -10.28
N GLU A 28 7.54 3.18 -10.97
CA GLU A 28 6.55 2.10 -11.06
C GLU A 28 7.18 0.73 -11.36
N LEU A 29 8.00 0.63 -12.43
CA LEU A 29 8.63 -0.63 -12.84
C LEU A 29 9.64 -1.16 -11.82
N LEU A 30 10.35 -0.27 -11.10
CA LEU A 30 11.25 -0.67 -10.02
C LEU A 30 10.49 -1.23 -8.82
N VAL A 31 9.36 -0.61 -8.46
CA VAL A 31 8.49 -1.09 -7.37
C VAL A 31 7.92 -2.47 -7.71
N GLU A 32 7.30 -2.61 -8.88
CA GLU A 32 6.69 -3.88 -9.32
C GLU A 32 7.75 -4.99 -9.42
N ALA A 33 8.93 -4.69 -9.98
CA ALA A 33 10.03 -5.66 -10.02
C ALA A 33 10.51 -6.04 -8.61
N GLY A 34 10.57 -5.08 -7.68
CA GLY A 34 10.91 -5.31 -6.27
C GLY A 34 9.95 -6.28 -5.59
N GLU A 35 8.64 -6.06 -5.74
CA GLU A 35 7.60 -6.95 -5.21
C GLU A 35 7.72 -8.39 -5.74
N HIS A 36 7.93 -8.55 -7.04
CA HIS A 36 8.07 -9.87 -7.63
C HIS A 36 9.38 -10.56 -7.21
N TRP A 37 10.47 -9.80 -7.02
CA TRP A 37 11.67 -10.38 -6.45
C TRP A 37 11.50 -10.81 -4.99
N HIS A 38 10.75 -10.05 -4.20
CA HIS A 38 10.41 -10.43 -2.83
C HIS A 38 9.61 -11.73 -2.80
N ARG A 39 8.52 -11.81 -3.58
CA ARG A 39 7.71 -13.04 -3.73
C ARG A 39 8.51 -14.24 -4.24
N ALA A 40 9.57 -14.00 -5.01
CA ALA A 40 10.49 -15.05 -5.46
C ALA A 40 11.55 -15.45 -4.42
N GLY A 41 11.57 -14.84 -3.24
CA GLY A 41 12.56 -15.05 -2.18
C GLY A 41 13.93 -14.39 -2.45
N ALA A 42 14.03 -13.53 -3.47
CA ALA A 42 15.25 -12.81 -3.80
C ALA A 42 15.32 -11.46 -3.07
N THR A 43 15.22 -11.50 -1.75
CA THR A 43 14.99 -10.31 -0.90
C THR A 43 16.02 -9.20 -1.07
N ASN A 44 17.31 -9.53 -1.21
CA ASN A 44 18.35 -8.52 -1.44
C ASN A 44 18.11 -7.74 -2.74
N ARG A 45 17.70 -8.44 -3.82
CA ARG A 45 17.42 -7.78 -5.09
C ARG A 45 16.16 -6.92 -5.01
N ALA A 46 15.14 -7.38 -4.28
CA ALA A 46 13.94 -6.59 -4.00
C ALA A 46 14.31 -5.27 -3.32
N ILE A 47 15.08 -5.32 -2.23
CA ILE A 47 15.51 -4.14 -1.47
C ILE A 47 16.32 -3.18 -2.36
N GLU A 48 17.26 -3.68 -3.16
CA GLU A 48 18.06 -2.83 -4.07
C GLU A 48 17.17 -2.02 -5.02
N LEU A 49 16.19 -2.65 -5.67
CA LEU A 49 15.29 -1.98 -6.61
C LEU A 49 14.36 -0.99 -5.90
N LEU A 50 13.83 -1.36 -4.74
CA LEU A 50 12.94 -0.48 -3.98
C LEU A 50 13.68 0.73 -3.39
N MET A 51 14.94 0.57 -2.98
CA MET A 51 15.79 1.70 -2.59
C MET A 51 16.03 2.64 -3.76
N GLU A 52 16.22 2.10 -4.97
CA GLU A 52 16.35 2.91 -6.17
C GLU A 52 15.06 3.68 -6.47
N ALA A 53 13.89 3.02 -6.40
CA ALA A 53 12.60 3.66 -6.59
C ALA A 53 12.35 4.78 -5.56
N ALA A 54 12.63 4.51 -4.27
CA ALA A 54 12.52 5.51 -3.21
C ALA A 54 13.44 6.72 -3.45
N ALA A 55 14.62 6.53 -4.02
CA ALA A 55 15.56 7.60 -4.32
C ALA A 55 15.11 8.50 -5.50
N LEU A 56 14.21 8.04 -6.37
CA LEU A 56 13.65 8.85 -7.45
C LEU A 56 12.67 9.91 -6.93
N GLY A 57 12.06 9.70 -5.76
CA GLY A 57 11.04 10.57 -5.20
C GLY A 57 9.67 10.43 -5.90
N GLY A 58 8.75 11.35 -5.60
CA GLY A 58 7.39 11.31 -6.14
C GLY A 58 6.51 10.25 -5.49
N ASP A 59 5.37 9.94 -6.11
CA ASP A 59 4.39 9.00 -5.55
C ASP A 59 4.92 7.56 -5.54
N ASP A 60 5.70 7.16 -6.55
CA ASP A 60 6.35 5.84 -6.62
C ASP A 60 7.31 5.59 -5.45
N ALA A 61 7.98 6.63 -4.94
CA ALA A 61 8.79 6.50 -3.74
C ALA A 61 7.95 6.13 -2.52
N GLY A 62 6.71 6.63 -2.42
CA GLY A 62 5.77 6.24 -1.38
C GLY A 62 5.45 4.74 -1.41
N TYR A 63 5.12 4.21 -2.59
CA TYR A 63 4.88 2.78 -2.77
C TYR A 63 6.13 1.96 -2.40
N ALA A 64 7.31 2.39 -2.88
CA ALA A 64 8.57 1.72 -2.56
C ALA A 64 8.84 1.63 -1.05
N ARG A 65 8.53 2.67 -0.28
CA ARG A 65 8.66 2.68 1.19
C ARG A 65 7.79 1.62 1.84
N VAL A 66 6.53 1.50 1.41
CA VAL A 66 5.59 0.51 1.97
C VAL A 66 6.02 -0.90 1.62
N THR A 67 6.40 -1.15 0.37
CA THR A 67 6.90 -2.46 -0.06
C THR A 67 8.18 -2.83 0.69
N MET A 68 9.11 -1.90 0.92
CA MET A 68 10.29 -2.17 1.76
C MET A 68 9.90 -2.47 3.21
N ALA A 69 8.90 -1.77 3.76
CA ALA A 69 8.42 -2.06 5.10
C ALA A 69 7.91 -3.50 5.20
N ASP A 70 7.09 -3.95 4.26
CA ASP A 70 6.59 -5.32 4.17
C ASP A 70 7.74 -6.35 4.09
N VAL A 71 8.71 -6.11 3.21
CA VAL A 71 9.93 -6.93 3.11
C VAL A 71 10.67 -7.01 4.45
N PHE A 72 10.90 -5.88 5.13
CA PHE A 72 11.61 -5.87 6.41
C PHE A 72 10.81 -6.53 7.53
N PHE A 73 9.49 -6.43 7.48
CA PHE A 73 8.58 -7.11 8.38
C PHE A 73 8.65 -8.64 8.23
N ASP A 74 8.71 -9.16 7.00
CA ASP A 74 8.91 -10.59 6.73
C ASP A 74 10.29 -11.10 7.18
N LEU A 75 11.29 -10.22 7.19
CA LEU A 75 12.63 -10.50 7.74
C LEU A 75 12.73 -10.33 9.27
N GLU A 76 11.64 -9.95 9.94
CA GLU A 76 11.61 -9.58 11.37
C GLU A 76 12.54 -8.40 11.73
N TRP A 77 12.91 -7.58 10.75
CA TRP A 77 13.70 -6.35 10.93
C TRP A 77 12.78 -5.19 11.25
N LEU A 78 12.15 -5.27 12.43
CA LEU A 78 11.09 -4.35 12.84
C LEU A 78 11.54 -2.87 12.84
N PRO A 79 12.73 -2.48 13.35
CA PRO A 79 13.15 -1.09 13.33
C PRO A 79 13.24 -0.51 11.91
N GLU A 80 13.79 -1.27 10.97
CA GLU A 80 13.94 -0.89 9.58
C GLU A 80 12.58 -0.77 8.89
N ALA A 81 11.66 -1.70 9.16
CA ALA A 81 10.30 -1.65 8.65
C ALA A 81 9.56 -0.38 9.08
N HIS A 82 9.58 -0.08 10.39
CA HIS A 82 8.97 1.14 10.91
C HIS A 82 9.65 2.40 10.38
N ALA A 83 10.98 2.40 10.22
CA ALA A 83 11.70 3.53 9.67
C ALA A 83 11.25 3.88 8.24
N GLN A 84 10.87 2.91 7.41
CA GLN A 84 10.30 3.18 6.09
C GLN A 84 8.93 3.83 6.17
N LEU A 85 8.06 3.36 7.06
CA LEU A 85 6.73 3.95 7.23
C LEU A 85 6.79 5.35 7.86
N GLU A 86 7.75 5.59 8.76
CA GLU A 86 8.04 6.93 9.27
C GLU A 86 8.62 7.84 8.18
N ALA A 87 9.42 7.32 7.26
CA ALA A 87 9.89 8.07 6.10
C ALA A 87 8.72 8.45 5.17
N LEU A 88 7.80 7.52 4.89
CA LEU A 88 6.56 7.80 4.16
C LEU A 88 5.78 8.97 4.80
N CYS A 89 5.62 8.95 6.13
CA CYS A 89 4.94 10.01 6.86
C CYS A 89 5.66 11.37 6.82
N ARG A 90 6.99 11.38 6.63
CA ARG A 90 7.80 12.61 6.52
C ARG A 90 7.82 13.15 5.10
N GLU A 91 7.90 12.26 4.11
CA GLU A 91 7.97 12.59 2.69
C GLU A 91 6.62 13.04 2.14
N LEU A 92 5.52 12.55 2.71
CA LEU A 92 4.14 12.98 2.40
C LEU A 92 3.85 12.98 0.89
N PRO A 93 3.97 11.84 0.18
CA PRO A 93 3.57 11.77 -1.24
C PRO A 93 2.13 12.25 -1.42
N SER A 94 1.81 12.77 -2.61
CA SER A 94 0.49 13.31 -2.91
C SER A 94 -0.55 12.22 -3.04
N ALA A 95 -0.18 11.08 -3.63
CA ALA A 95 -1.12 10.00 -3.86
C ALA A 95 -1.64 9.39 -2.54
N PRO A 96 -2.93 9.01 -2.47
CA PRO A 96 -3.51 8.32 -1.32
C PRO A 96 -3.02 6.86 -1.18
N GLY A 97 -2.71 6.20 -2.30
CA GLY A 97 -2.41 4.76 -2.36
C GLY A 97 -1.28 4.27 -1.45
N PRO A 98 -0.13 4.97 -1.33
CA PRO A 98 0.91 4.58 -0.37
C PRO A 98 0.40 4.53 1.08
N PHE A 99 -0.47 5.44 1.47
CA PHE A 99 -1.03 5.46 2.82
C PHE A 99 -2.12 4.40 3.02
N GLU A 100 -2.89 4.09 1.97
CA GLU A 100 -3.81 2.95 1.98
C GLU A 100 -3.06 1.65 2.24
N LEU A 101 -2.04 1.35 1.42
CA LEU A 101 -1.26 0.12 1.53
C LEU A 101 -0.55 0.02 2.88
N ALA A 102 -0.02 1.13 3.40
CA ALA A 102 0.53 1.17 4.75
C ALA A 102 -0.54 0.86 5.81
N GLY A 103 -1.77 1.36 5.63
CA GLY A 103 -2.90 1.07 6.50
C GLY A 103 -3.26 -0.40 6.52
N GLU A 104 -3.37 -1.03 5.35
CA GLU A 104 -3.66 -2.45 5.19
C GLU A 104 -2.57 -3.32 5.81
N LEU A 105 -1.30 -3.03 5.51
CA LEU A 105 -0.15 -3.72 6.08
C LEU A 105 -0.13 -3.68 7.62
N MET A 106 -0.43 -2.52 8.21
CA MET A 106 -0.50 -2.37 9.67
C MET A 106 -1.73 -3.06 10.26
N GLU A 107 -2.86 -3.06 9.56
CA GLU A 107 -4.07 -3.74 10.01
C GLU A 107 -3.87 -5.26 10.04
N GLU A 108 -3.30 -5.84 8.99
CA GLU A 108 -3.00 -7.28 8.91
C GLU A 108 -2.07 -7.75 10.05
N ARG A 109 -1.19 -6.84 10.50
CA ARG A 109 -0.27 -7.06 11.63
C ARG A 109 -0.87 -6.79 13.01
N GLY A 110 -2.10 -6.31 13.07
CA GLY A 110 -2.78 -5.96 14.32
C GLY A 110 -2.32 -4.63 14.94
N GLU A 111 -1.51 -3.84 14.23
CA GLU A 111 -1.05 -2.51 14.64
C GLU A 111 -2.13 -1.45 14.33
N LEU A 112 -3.31 -1.66 14.91
CA LEU A 112 -4.55 -0.98 14.52
C LEU A 112 -4.52 0.55 14.71
N GLN A 113 -3.76 1.06 15.68
CA GLN A 113 -3.60 2.50 15.85
C GLN A 113 -2.80 3.13 14.70
N TRP A 114 -1.79 2.41 14.22
CA TRP A 114 -1.00 2.80 13.07
C TRP A 114 -1.81 2.71 11.79
N ALA A 115 -2.55 1.61 11.62
CA ALA A 115 -3.47 1.43 10.50
C ALA A 115 -4.48 2.58 10.39
N LEU A 116 -5.12 2.96 11.51
CA LEU A 116 -6.06 4.08 11.53
C LEU A 116 -5.41 5.38 11.07
N ARG A 117 -4.21 5.70 11.57
CA ARG A 117 -3.48 6.91 11.16
C ARG A 117 -3.22 6.90 9.65
N MET A 118 -2.79 5.77 9.10
CA MET A 118 -2.48 5.66 7.67
C MET A 118 -3.74 5.81 6.81
N PHE A 119 -4.87 5.18 7.18
CA PHE A 119 -6.14 5.40 6.49
C PHE A 119 -6.62 6.85 6.56
N GLU A 120 -6.40 7.55 7.69
CA GLU A 120 -6.73 8.98 7.79
C GLU A 120 -5.82 9.84 6.90
N MET A 121 -4.54 9.46 6.74
CA MET A 121 -3.63 10.13 5.81
C MET A 121 -3.99 9.87 4.34
N ALA A 122 -4.48 8.68 3.99
CA ALA A 122 -4.99 8.37 2.66
C ALA A 122 -6.25 9.19 2.34
N LEU A 123 -7.23 9.22 3.25
CA LEU A 123 -8.46 10.00 3.08
C LEU A 123 -8.20 11.50 2.93
N ALA A 124 -7.21 12.05 3.65
CA ALA A 124 -6.83 13.45 3.55
C ALA A 124 -6.22 13.85 2.20
N ARG A 125 -5.95 12.87 1.31
CA ARG A 125 -5.35 13.05 -0.02
C ARG A 125 -6.31 12.79 -1.16
N LEU A 126 -7.53 12.36 -0.86
CA LEU A 126 -8.55 12.25 -1.88
C LEU A 126 -8.88 13.63 -2.42
N ASP A 127 -8.98 13.73 -3.74
CA ASP A 127 -9.43 14.97 -4.37
C ASP A 127 -10.96 15.14 -4.28
N GLU A 128 -11.44 16.29 -4.75
CA GLU A 128 -12.88 16.61 -4.68
C GLU A 128 -13.70 15.64 -5.54
N GLU A 129 -13.20 15.20 -6.69
CA GLU A 129 -13.90 14.25 -7.57
C GLU A 129 -14.01 12.88 -6.89
N GLU A 130 -12.94 12.39 -6.28
CA GLU A 130 -12.91 11.14 -5.51
C GLU A 130 -13.85 11.18 -4.30
N MET A 131 -13.98 12.33 -3.66
CA MET A 131 -14.90 12.53 -2.54
C MET A 131 -16.35 12.66 -3.01
N GLU A 132 -16.61 13.28 -4.16
CA GLU A 132 -17.95 13.39 -4.75
C GLU A 132 -18.51 12.01 -5.13
N LEU A 133 -17.66 11.08 -5.58
CA LEU A 133 -18.03 9.69 -5.89
C LEU A 133 -18.61 8.92 -4.69
N LEU A 134 -18.47 9.41 -3.45
CA LEU A 134 -19.16 8.85 -2.27
C LEU A 134 -20.68 9.02 -2.34
N HIS A 135 -21.14 10.08 -2.98
CA HIS A 135 -22.56 10.43 -3.05
C HIS A 135 -23.26 9.85 -4.28
N GLU A 136 -22.49 9.32 -5.23
CA GLU A 136 -23.03 8.60 -6.37
C GLU A 136 -23.49 7.19 -5.97
N PRO A 137 -24.55 6.65 -6.60
CA PRO A 137 -24.94 5.26 -6.42
C PRO A 137 -23.88 4.32 -7.01
N SER A 138 -22.84 4.01 -6.24
CA SER A 138 -21.93 2.90 -6.51
C SER A 138 -22.22 1.77 -5.53
N ASP A 139 -22.09 0.51 -5.96
CA ASP A 139 -22.24 -0.69 -5.11
C ASP A 139 -21.10 -0.84 -4.07
N GLY A 140 -20.60 0.27 -3.53
CA GLY A 140 -19.45 0.33 -2.63
C GLY A 140 -18.14 -0.01 -3.32
N LEU A 141 -18.02 0.33 -4.61
CA LEU A 141 -16.85 0.05 -5.43
C LEU A 141 -15.98 1.29 -5.67
N CYS A 142 -16.42 2.50 -5.30
CA CYS A 142 -15.57 3.68 -5.41
C CYS A 142 -14.48 3.68 -4.34
N TYR A 143 -13.33 4.26 -4.70
CA TYR A 143 -12.11 4.22 -3.91
C TYR A 143 -12.29 4.80 -2.50
N ALA A 144 -12.93 5.96 -2.40
CA ALA A 144 -13.25 6.60 -1.13
C ALA A 144 -14.12 5.71 -0.22
N HIS A 145 -15.08 4.96 -0.77
CA HIS A 145 -15.89 4.03 0.01
C HIS A 145 -15.04 2.91 0.61
N MET A 146 -14.08 2.38 -0.14
CA MET A 146 -13.17 1.33 0.34
C MET A 146 -12.31 1.83 1.50
N LEU A 147 -11.73 3.04 1.38
CA LEU A 147 -10.94 3.65 2.46
C LEU A 147 -11.75 3.93 3.72
N ILE A 148 -12.95 4.51 3.59
CA ILE A 148 -13.83 4.75 4.74
C ILE A 148 -14.25 3.42 5.37
N SER A 149 -14.50 2.38 4.57
CA SER A 149 -14.81 1.04 5.08
C SER A 149 -13.66 0.43 5.89
N ALA A 150 -12.43 0.58 5.40
CA ALA A 150 -11.22 0.12 6.09
C ALA A 150 -11.02 0.88 7.41
N ARG A 151 -11.07 2.20 7.36
CA ARG A 151 -11.03 3.07 8.55
C ARG A 151 -12.08 2.69 9.58
N ARG A 152 -13.34 2.55 9.17
CA ARG A 152 -14.46 2.20 10.05
C ARG A 152 -14.26 0.84 10.72
N ARG A 153 -13.73 -0.14 9.97
CA ARG A 153 -13.39 -1.47 10.48
C ARG A 153 -12.31 -1.39 11.57
N VAL A 154 -11.23 -0.64 11.33
CA VAL A 154 -10.16 -0.44 12.31
C VAL A 154 -10.66 0.30 13.55
N ARG A 155 -11.40 1.40 13.39
CA ARG A 155 -12.00 2.16 14.51
C ARG A 155 -12.83 1.27 15.43
N ARG A 156 -13.69 0.44 14.82
CA ARG A 156 -14.50 -0.54 15.57
C ARG A 156 -13.62 -1.53 16.33
N ALA A 157 -12.54 -2.03 15.71
CA ALA A 157 -11.65 -3.00 16.33
C ALA A 157 -10.90 -2.43 17.56
N ILE A 158 -10.62 -1.12 17.58
CA ILE A 158 -10.02 -0.43 18.74
C ILE A 158 -11.04 0.23 19.68
N GLY A 159 -12.33 -0.06 19.52
CA GLY A 159 -13.39 0.42 20.41
C GLY A 159 -13.81 1.89 20.21
N LEU A 160 -13.40 2.52 19.11
CA LEU A 160 -13.87 3.85 18.74
C LEU A 160 -15.25 3.77 18.06
N PRO A 161 -16.20 4.66 18.41
CA PRO A 161 -17.48 4.71 17.72
C PRO A 161 -17.31 5.23 16.29
N ALA A 162 -18.22 4.80 15.41
CA ALA A 162 -18.32 5.38 14.06
C ALA A 162 -18.59 6.88 14.15
N ASP A 163 -17.84 7.69 13.39
CA ASP A 163 -18.07 9.13 13.24
C ASP A 163 -18.94 9.47 12.02
N ASP A 164 -19.08 10.75 11.69
CA ASP A 164 -19.96 11.19 10.60
C ASP A 164 -19.47 10.71 9.22
N LEU A 165 -18.15 10.61 9.03
CA LEU A 165 -17.58 10.05 7.80
C LEU A 165 -17.85 8.55 7.71
N ASP A 166 -17.69 7.81 8.81
CA ASP A 166 -18.02 6.38 8.84
C ASP A 166 -19.51 6.09 8.57
N ARG A 167 -20.39 7.06 8.88
CA ARG A 167 -21.85 7.00 8.67
C ARG A 167 -22.30 7.50 7.30
N SER A 168 -21.43 8.15 6.52
CA SER A 168 -21.77 8.61 5.17
C SER A 168 -21.89 7.46 4.17
N ILE A 169 -21.27 6.31 4.47
CA ILE A 169 -21.36 5.10 3.67
C ILE A 169 -22.34 4.07 4.27
N PRO A 170 -23.07 3.31 3.44
CA PRO A 170 -23.97 2.27 3.92
C PRO A 170 -23.19 1.14 4.59
N GLU A 171 -23.79 0.50 5.60
CA GLU A 171 -23.23 -0.73 6.14
C GLU A 171 -23.27 -1.83 5.09
N ARG A 172 -22.11 -2.43 4.77
CA ARG A 172 -22.08 -3.65 3.97
C ARG A 172 -22.90 -4.72 4.69
N PRO A 173 -23.94 -5.30 4.06
CA PRO A 173 -24.72 -6.34 4.70
C PRO A 173 -23.76 -7.46 5.10
N ARG A 174 -23.83 -7.89 6.36
CA ARG A 174 -23.12 -9.10 6.80
C ARG A 174 -23.56 -10.22 5.86
N ARG A 175 -22.62 -10.82 5.11
CA ARG A 175 -22.91 -12.04 4.38
C ARG A 175 -23.47 -13.01 5.41
N ARG A 176 -24.75 -13.38 5.26
CA ARG A 176 -25.31 -14.52 5.98
C ARG A 176 -24.47 -15.71 5.52
N ASN A 177 -23.60 -16.21 6.38
CA ASN A 177 -23.09 -17.56 6.24
C ASN A 177 -24.29 -18.47 6.53
N ASP A 178 -24.79 -19.11 5.49
CA ASP A 178 -25.62 -20.31 5.62
C ASP A 178 -24.75 -21.50 6.03
#